data_AF-A0A174F5B8-F1
#
_entry.id   AF-A0A174F5B8-F1
#
_cell.length_a   1.000
_cell.length_b   1.000
_cell.length_c   1.000
_cell.angle_alpha   90.00
_cell.angle_beta   90.00
_cell.angle_gamma   90.00
#
_symmetry.space_group_name_H-M   'P 1'
#
loop_
_entity.id
_entity.type
_entity.pdbx_description
1 polymer ?
#
loop_
_entity_poly.entity_id
_entity_poly.type
_entity_poly.pdbx_seq_one_letter_code
_entity_poly.pdbx_strand_id
1 'polypeptide(L)'
;MTLKDKLPDRLKCSPLLTMESDSDIETIAESIVSLSNSDGDFFKKTEKLLLMACLGYLRDWCEPSQRTIGNLISLLDAALPKDNETHTTLDNLFYEMKSGCKRVKSEDGITTLWEPSVLSRCDGLTPRDSNGIDVSEDFSLTCYEGFRHAATRETRTSIVTTLLLVLEEVEKEDAYGK
;
A
#
# COMPACT_ATOMS: atom_id res chain seq x y z
N MET A 1 -10.23 -19.98 9.52
CA MET A 1 -9.30 -19.24 10.39
C MET A 1 -9.37 -17.81 9.91
N THR A 2 -9.80 -16.90 10.78
CA THR A 2 -10.02 -15.49 10.45
C THR A 2 -8.72 -14.70 10.59
N LEU A 3 -8.72 -13.44 10.12
CA LEU A 3 -7.60 -12.53 10.38
C LEU A 3 -7.39 -12.33 11.90
N LYS A 4 -8.48 -12.22 12.66
CA LYS A 4 -8.44 -12.01 14.13
C LYS A 4 -7.81 -13.19 14.87
N ASP A 5 -7.96 -14.41 14.35
CA ASP A 5 -7.34 -15.62 14.93
C ASP A 5 -5.80 -15.63 14.83
N LYS A 6 -5.25 -14.89 13.85
CA LYS A 6 -3.82 -14.86 13.54
C LYS A 6 -3.08 -13.68 14.17
N LEU A 7 -3.82 -12.67 14.61
CA LEU A 7 -3.26 -11.46 15.17
C LEU A 7 -3.04 -11.56 16.70
N PRO A 8 -2.01 -10.89 17.23
CA PRO A 8 -1.85 -10.72 18.68
C PRO A 8 -3.03 -9.94 19.25
N ASP A 9 -3.38 -10.17 20.53
CA ASP A 9 -4.58 -9.62 21.18
C ASP A 9 -4.75 -8.11 20.99
N ARG A 10 -3.64 -7.37 21.04
CA ARG A 10 -3.61 -5.90 20.85
C ARG A 10 -4.18 -5.47 19.49
N LEU A 11 -3.95 -6.25 18.43
CA LEU A 11 -4.34 -5.93 17.06
C LEU A 11 -5.71 -6.52 16.69
N LYS A 12 -6.30 -7.43 17.48
CA LYS A 12 -7.51 -8.18 17.09
C LYS A 12 -8.74 -7.33 16.82
N CYS A 13 -8.90 -6.22 17.55
CA CYS A 13 -10.12 -5.40 17.45
C CYS A 13 -10.05 -4.38 16.31
N SER A 14 -8.89 -3.76 16.07
CA SER A 14 -8.75 -2.70 15.05
C SER A 14 -7.32 -2.61 14.53
N PRO A 15 -6.83 -3.63 13.79
CA PRO A 15 -5.41 -3.80 13.47
C PRO A 15 -4.78 -2.56 12.82
N LEU A 16 -5.48 -1.96 11.86
CA LEU A 16 -5.02 -0.78 11.11
C LEU A 16 -5.03 0.51 11.95
N LEU A 17 -5.90 0.61 12.95
CA LEU A 17 -5.91 1.76 13.87
C LEU A 17 -4.80 1.62 14.94
N THR A 18 -4.52 0.40 15.36
CA THR A 18 -3.60 0.10 16.46
C THR A 18 -2.16 -0.20 16.00
N MET A 19 -1.87 -0.26 14.70
CA MET A 19 -0.49 -0.47 14.24
C MET A 19 0.38 0.74 14.61
N GLU A 20 1.48 0.49 15.32
CA GLU A 20 2.37 1.55 15.84
C GLU A 20 3.80 1.35 15.33
N SER A 21 4.19 0.12 15.02
CA SER A 21 5.56 -0.26 14.63
C SER A 21 5.60 -0.98 13.28
N ASP A 22 6.79 -1.05 12.67
CA ASP A 22 7.02 -1.83 11.45
C ASP A 22 6.75 -3.32 11.67
N SER A 23 7.02 -3.82 12.89
CA SER A 23 6.72 -5.20 13.28
C SER A 23 5.21 -5.47 13.31
N ASP A 24 4.38 -4.48 13.66
CA ASP A 24 2.92 -4.64 13.60
C ASP A 24 2.45 -4.73 12.15
N ILE A 25 2.97 -3.86 11.29
CA ILE A 25 2.69 -3.88 9.86
C ILE A 25 3.09 -5.24 9.26
N GLU A 26 4.28 -5.72 9.60
CA GLU A 26 4.77 -7.02 9.14
C GLU A 26 3.84 -8.16 9.58
N THR A 27 3.42 -8.15 10.84
CA THR A 27 2.51 -9.16 11.42
C THR A 27 1.14 -9.14 10.74
N ILE A 28 0.58 -7.95 10.49
CA ILE A 28 -0.70 -7.79 9.79
C ILE A 28 -0.57 -8.29 8.35
N ALA A 29 0.48 -7.87 7.63
CA ALA A 29 0.73 -8.28 6.26
C ALA A 29 0.89 -9.80 6.16
N GLU A 30 1.68 -10.41 7.04
CA GLU A 30 1.88 -11.87 7.07
C GLU A 30 0.59 -12.63 7.40
N SER A 31 -0.22 -12.09 8.32
CA SER A 31 -1.51 -12.68 8.66
C SER A 31 -2.45 -12.68 7.45
N ILE A 32 -2.53 -11.57 6.71
CA ILE A 32 -3.34 -11.46 5.47
C ILE A 32 -2.80 -12.41 4.39
N VAL A 33 -1.48 -12.41 4.12
CA VAL A 33 -0.86 -13.31 3.13
C VAL A 33 -1.07 -14.78 3.49
N SER A 34 -1.13 -15.13 4.77
CA SER A 34 -1.40 -16.51 5.17
C SER A 34 -2.86 -16.97 4.93
N LEU A 35 -3.76 -16.04 4.62
CA LEU A 35 -5.14 -16.32 4.16
C LEU A 35 -5.23 -16.41 2.63
N SER A 36 -4.22 -15.90 1.91
CA SER A 36 -4.11 -16.03 0.46
C SER A 36 -3.84 -17.49 0.06
N ASN A 37 -4.51 -17.93 -0.99
CA ASN A 37 -4.30 -19.24 -1.62
C ASN A 37 -3.19 -19.20 -2.70
N SER A 38 -2.38 -18.15 -2.75
CA SER A 38 -1.30 -18.05 -3.74
C SER A 38 -0.28 -19.17 -3.60
N ASP A 39 0.04 -19.78 -4.73
CA ASP A 39 1.02 -20.84 -4.83
C ASP A 39 2.45 -20.27 -4.93
N GLY A 40 3.32 -20.70 -4.02
CA GLY A 40 4.76 -20.44 -4.08
C GLY A 40 5.25 -19.23 -3.29
N ASP A 41 6.47 -19.37 -2.75
CA ASP A 41 7.11 -18.37 -1.89
C ASP A 41 7.30 -17.01 -2.55
N PHE A 42 7.46 -16.99 -3.88
CA PHE A 42 7.61 -15.75 -4.63
C PHE A 42 6.36 -14.86 -4.53
N PHE A 43 5.16 -15.42 -4.77
CA PHE A 43 3.92 -14.65 -4.71
C PHE A 43 3.66 -14.17 -3.29
N LYS A 44 3.80 -15.03 -2.28
CA LYS A 44 3.61 -14.66 -0.87
C LYS A 44 4.56 -13.56 -0.41
N LYS A 45 5.84 -13.62 -0.79
CA LYS A 45 6.81 -12.55 -0.47
C LYS A 45 6.45 -11.23 -1.16
N THR A 46 6.02 -11.30 -2.41
CA THR A 46 5.69 -10.10 -3.20
C THR A 46 4.36 -9.48 -2.77
N GLU A 47 3.37 -10.28 -2.40
CA GLU A 47 2.14 -9.87 -1.71
C GLU A 47 2.45 -9.16 -0.39
N LYS A 48 3.33 -9.74 0.44
CA LYS A 48 3.75 -9.15 1.72
C LYS A 48 4.38 -7.77 1.48
N LEU A 49 5.26 -7.62 0.49
CA LEU A 49 5.87 -6.33 0.15
C LEU A 49 4.84 -5.26 -0.21
N LEU A 50 3.85 -5.60 -1.05
CA LEU A 50 2.79 -4.66 -1.42
C LEU A 50 1.91 -4.28 -0.22
N LEU A 51 1.52 -5.25 0.61
CA LEU A 51 0.73 -4.97 1.82
C LEU A 51 1.49 -4.11 2.81
N MET A 52 2.76 -4.41 3.07
CA MET A 52 3.59 -3.61 3.97
C MET A 52 3.75 -2.17 3.45
N ALA A 53 3.89 -1.98 2.14
CA ALA A 53 3.91 -0.65 1.53
C ALA A 53 2.61 0.10 1.79
N CYS A 54 1.46 -0.48 1.47
CA CYS A 54 0.15 0.18 1.66
C CYS A 54 -0.16 0.44 3.15
N LEU A 55 0.16 -0.51 4.04
CA LEU A 55 -0.03 -0.34 5.48
C LEU A 55 0.90 0.73 6.07
N GLY A 56 2.16 0.78 5.63
CA GLY A 56 3.09 1.85 6.00
C GLY A 56 2.60 3.21 5.54
N TYR A 57 2.05 3.29 4.33
CA TYR A 57 1.44 4.52 3.84
C TYR A 57 0.26 4.95 4.73
N LEU A 58 -0.67 4.05 5.03
CA LEU A 58 -1.80 4.36 5.93
C LEU A 58 -1.34 4.79 7.33
N ARG A 59 -0.29 4.17 7.88
CA ARG A 59 0.23 4.51 9.20
C ARG A 59 0.86 5.90 9.22
N ASP A 60 1.75 6.18 8.28
CA ASP A 60 2.62 7.35 8.38
C ASP A 60 2.08 8.55 7.62
N TRP A 61 1.27 8.35 6.58
CA TRP A 61 0.82 9.40 5.65
C TRP A 61 -0.67 9.71 5.73
N CYS A 62 -1.45 8.89 6.45
CA CYS A 62 -2.88 9.09 6.58
C CYS A 62 -3.28 9.34 8.04
N GLU A 63 -4.31 10.17 8.19
CA GLU A 63 -4.95 10.41 9.48
C GLU A 63 -5.51 9.11 10.06
N PRO A 64 -5.57 8.95 11.39
CA PRO A 64 -6.10 7.74 12.01
C PRO A 64 -7.48 7.33 11.49
N SER A 65 -8.38 8.28 11.22
CA SER A 65 -9.72 8.01 10.66
C SER A 65 -9.71 7.41 9.26
N GLN A 66 -8.59 7.51 8.53
CA GLN A 66 -8.41 6.96 7.19
C GLN A 66 -7.79 5.56 7.21
N ARG A 67 -7.37 5.03 8.37
CA ARG A 67 -6.74 3.70 8.49
C ARG A 67 -7.79 2.61 8.54
N THR A 68 -8.44 2.38 7.41
CA THR A 68 -9.57 1.44 7.24
C THR A 68 -9.26 0.37 6.19
N ILE A 69 -9.94 -0.77 6.26
CA ILE A 69 -9.81 -1.84 5.26
C ILE A 69 -10.22 -1.32 3.87
N GLY A 70 -11.31 -0.54 3.75
CA GLY A 70 -11.72 0.07 2.48
C GLY A 70 -10.66 0.98 1.85
N ASN A 71 -9.91 1.75 2.65
CA ASN A 71 -8.80 2.56 2.12
C ASN A 71 -7.57 1.70 1.76
N LEU A 72 -7.32 0.61 2.49
CA LEU A 72 -6.31 -0.38 2.09
C LEU A 72 -6.67 -1.03 0.74
N ILE A 73 -7.93 -1.43 0.55
CA ILE A 73 -8.47 -1.93 -0.72
C ILE A 73 -8.26 -0.90 -1.83
N SER A 74 -8.60 0.37 -1.57
CA SER A 74 -8.43 1.46 -2.55
C SER A 74 -6.96 1.66 -2.97
N LEU A 75 -6.00 1.51 -2.05
CA LEU A 75 -4.57 1.55 -2.36
C LEU A 75 -4.13 0.37 -3.22
N LEU A 76 -4.64 -0.84 -2.94
CA LEU A 76 -4.36 -2.02 -3.74
C LEU A 76 -4.96 -1.91 -5.15
N ASP A 77 -6.19 -1.42 -5.27
CA ASP A 77 -6.84 -1.11 -6.55
C ASP A 77 -6.03 -0.10 -7.36
N ALA A 78 -5.47 0.92 -6.69
CA ALA A 78 -4.58 1.90 -7.31
C ALA A 78 -3.29 1.28 -7.88
N ALA A 79 -2.91 0.08 -7.44
CA ALA A 79 -1.79 -0.69 -7.96
C ALA A 79 -2.13 -1.46 -9.24
N LEU A 80 -3.40 -1.53 -9.66
CA LEU A 80 -3.76 -2.20 -10.91
C LEU A 80 -3.28 -1.38 -12.13
N PRO A 81 -2.68 -2.04 -13.13
CA PRO A 81 -2.35 -1.39 -14.39
C PRO A 81 -3.59 -0.92 -15.13
N LYS A 82 -3.61 0.35 -15.56
CA LYS A 82 -4.63 0.88 -16.47
C LYS A 82 -4.23 0.69 -17.92
N ASP A 83 -5.21 0.54 -18.79
CA ASP A 83 -4.97 0.42 -20.23
C ASP A 83 -4.31 1.71 -20.75
N ASN A 84 -3.23 1.55 -21.52
CA ASN A 84 -2.43 2.63 -22.10
C ASN A 84 -1.62 3.50 -21.12
N GLU A 85 -1.59 3.19 -19.83
CA GLU A 85 -0.71 3.88 -18.86
C GLU A 85 0.52 3.03 -18.51
N THR A 86 1.69 3.67 -18.53
CA THR A 86 2.97 3.07 -18.14
C THR A 86 3.11 2.90 -16.64
N HIS A 87 2.40 3.73 -15.86
CA HIS A 87 2.47 3.79 -14.41
C HIS A 87 1.07 3.69 -13.81
N THR A 88 0.96 2.92 -12.74
CA THR A 88 -0.27 2.80 -11.95
C THR A 88 -0.51 4.06 -11.12
N THR A 89 -1.71 4.18 -10.53
CA THR A 89 -1.98 5.31 -9.63
C THR A 89 -1.10 5.22 -8.38
N LEU A 90 -0.85 4.00 -7.90
CA LEU A 90 0.07 3.73 -6.79
C LEU A 90 1.52 4.05 -7.16
N ASP A 91 1.97 3.76 -8.38
CA ASP A 91 3.31 4.16 -8.85
C ASP A 91 3.50 5.68 -8.80
N ASN A 92 2.48 6.44 -9.19
CA ASN A 92 2.54 7.90 -9.15
C ASN A 92 2.57 8.43 -7.71
N LEU A 93 1.82 7.81 -6.79
CA LEU A 93 1.84 8.17 -5.36
C LEU A 93 3.23 7.99 -4.75
N PHE A 94 3.83 6.81 -4.91
CA PHE A 94 5.16 6.55 -4.37
C PHE A 94 6.26 7.32 -5.10
N TYR A 95 6.07 7.63 -6.39
CA TYR A 95 6.95 8.57 -7.08
C TYR A 95 6.89 9.97 -6.45
N GLU A 96 5.70 10.43 -6.08
CA GLU A 96 5.51 11.75 -5.45
C GLU A 96 6.22 11.84 -4.10
N MET A 97 6.15 10.79 -3.28
CA MET A 97 6.92 10.68 -2.03
C MET A 97 8.44 10.72 -2.28
N LYS A 98 8.91 9.93 -3.26
CA LYS A 98 10.34 9.80 -3.60
C LYS A 98 10.95 11.06 -4.20
N SER A 99 10.18 11.81 -4.99
CA SER A 99 10.69 12.94 -5.77
C SER A 99 10.31 14.31 -5.22
N GLY A 100 9.29 14.38 -4.37
CA GLY A 100 8.67 15.64 -3.99
C GLY A 100 7.82 16.27 -5.09
N CYS A 101 7.58 15.57 -6.20
CA CYS A 101 6.88 16.09 -7.38
C CYS A 101 5.78 15.15 -7.86
N LYS A 102 4.63 15.73 -8.19
CA LYS A 102 3.50 15.06 -8.81
C LYS A 102 3.57 15.18 -10.33
N ARG A 103 3.22 14.08 -11.02
CA ARG A 103 3.00 14.08 -12.47
C ARG A 103 1.64 14.66 -12.81
N VAL A 104 1.61 15.62 -13.70
CA VAL A 104 0.38 16.24 -14.20
C VAL A 104 0.39 16.20 -15.72
N LYS A 105 -0.70 15.73 -16.33
CA LYS A 105 -0.89 15.84 -17.77
C LYS A 105 -1.23 17.30 -18.07
N SER A 106 -0.49 17.95 -18.96
CA SER A 106 -0.82 19.31 -19.40
C SER A 106 -2.14 19.35 -20.17
N GLU A 107 -2.67 20.55 -20.36
CA GLU A 107 -3.91 20.80 -21.09
C GLU A 107 -3.90 20.23 -22.52
N ASP A 108 -2.72 20.12 -23.14
CA ASP A 108 -2.53 19.53 -24.47
C ASP A 108 -2.69 17.99 -24.50
N GLY A 109 -2.75 17.34 -23.33
CA GLY A 109 -2.83 15.89 -23.17
C GLY A 109 -1.59 15.10 -23.62
N ILE A 110 -0.53 15.78 -24.06
CA ILE A 110 0.68 15.19 -24.65
C ILE A 110 1.87 15.39 -23.71
N THR A 111 2.02 16.57 -23.12
CA THR A 111 3.16 16.89 -22.27
C THR A 111 2.90 16.43 -20.82
N THR A 112 3.94 15.94 -20.17
CA THR A 112 3.90 15.67 -18.72
C THR A 112 4.61 16.81 -18.00
N LEU A 113 3.87 17.49 -17.14
CA LEU A 113 4.38 18.52 -16.24
C LEU A 113 4.66 17.92 -14.86
N TRP A 114 5.56 18.59 -14.14
CA TRP A 114 5.94 18.25 -12.78
C TRP A 114 5.57 19.39 -11.86
N GLU A 115 4.69 19.12 -10.91
CA GLU A 115 4.25 20.09 -9.92
C GLU A 115 4.78 19.70 -8.53
N PRO A 116 5.17 20.65 -7.67
CA PRO A 116 5.52 20.34 -6.29
C PRO A 116 4.40 19.57 -5.60
N SER A 117 4.77 18.51 -4.89
CA SER A 117 3.85 17.70 -4.12
C SER A 117 3.13 18.50 -3.03
N VAL A 118 1.90 18.10 -2.73
CA VAL A 118 1.14 18.57 -1.56
C VAL A 118 1.09 17.51 -0.45
N LEU A 119 1.76 16.37 -0.63
CA LEU A 119 1.83 15.32 0.38
C LEU A 119 2.53 15.83 1.62
N SER A 120 1.97 15.46 2.76
CA SER A 120 2.55 15.66 4.08
C SER A 120 2.39 14.38 4.86
N ARG A 121 3.48 13.95 5.50
CA ARG A 121 3.48 12.85 6.45
C ARG A 121 2.94 13.35 7.80
N CYS A 122 2.47 12.43 8.64
CA CYS A 122 1.85 12.76 9.94
C CYS A 122 2.81 13.46 10.92
N ASP A 123 4.13 13.32 10.73
CA ASP A 123 5.16 14.03 11.50
C ASP A 123 5.49 15.43 10.97
N GLY A 124 4.78 15.88 9.92
CA GLY A 124 4.96 17.18 9.28
C GLY A 124 6.02 17.19 8.18
N LEU A 125 6.64 16.05 7.86
CA LEU A 125 7.56 15.98 6.73
C LEU A 125 6.80 16.13 5.41
N THR A 126 7.24 17.07 4.57
CA THR A 126 6.71 17.28 3.23
C THR A 126 7.79 17.01 2.17
N PRO A 127 7.65 15.98 1.31
CA PRO A 127 8.65 15.60 0.32
C PRO A 127 9.17 16.75 -0.55
N ARG A 128 8.30 17.68 -0.93
CA ARG A 128 8.69 18.81 -1.78
C ARG A 128 9.73 19.75 -1.15
N ASP A 129 9.78 19.82 0.18
CA ASP A 129 10.67 20.72 0.91
C ASP A 129 12.06 20.08 1.10
N SER A 130 12.18 18.76 0.89
CA SER A 130 13.41 17.97 1.01
C SER A 130 13.93 17.42 -0.34
N ASN A 131 13.39 17.87 -1.47
CA ASN A 131 13.66 17.30 -2.81
C ASN A 131 13.35 15.80 -2.92
N GLY A 132 12.30 15.36 -2.23
CA GLY A 132 11.91 13.96 -2.11
C GLY A 132 12.42 13.31 -0.83
N ILE A 133 12.18 12.01 -0.73
CA ILE A 133 12.61 11.16 0.39
C ILE A 133 13.48 10.04 -0.17
N ASP A 134 14.62 9.79 0.47
CA ASP A 134 15.44 8.63 0.11
C ASP A 134 14.66 7.35 0.43
N VAL A 135 14.72 6.37 -0.48
CA VAL A 135 13.95 5.13 -0.35
C VAL A 135 14.24 4.44 1.00
N SER A 136 15.48 4.50 1.48
CA SER A 136 15.90 3.86 2.73
C SER A 136 15.43 4.57 4.01
N GLU A 137 14.95 5.80 3.90
CA GLU A 137 14.50 6.63 5.04
C GLU A 137 13.00 6.48 5.34
N ASP A 138 12.25 5.79 4.48
CA ASP A 138 10.82 5.56 4.66
C ASP A 138 10.45 4.09 4.41
N PHE A 139 9.83 3.47 5.42
CA PHE A 139 9.47 2.06 5.42
C PHE A 139 8.53 1.72 4.26
N SER A 140 7.53 2.57 4.00
CA SER A 140 6.54 2.35 2.95
C SER A 140 7.20 2.41 1.56
N LEU A 141 8.09 3.39 1.34
CA LEU A 141 8.87 3.50 0.11
C LEU A 141 9.80 2.31 -0.12
N THR A 142 10.53 1.88 0.91
CA THR A 142 11.41 0.69 0.84
C THR A 142 10.60 -0.54 0.40
N CYS A 143 9.47 -0.79 1.04
CA CYS A 143 8.61 -1.94 0.71
C CYS A 143 8.06 -1.84 -0.72
N TYR A 144 7.64 -0.64 -1.14
CA TYR A 144 7.08 -0.45 -2.48
C TYR A 144 8.11 -0.61 -3.59
N GLU A 145 9.33 -0.11 -3.41
CA GLU A 145 10.41 -0.30 -4.38
C GLU A 145 10.81 -1.79 -4.47
N GLY A 146 10.80 -2.52 -3.35
CA GLY A 146 10.97 -3.97 -3.34
C GLY A 146 9.89 -4.69 -4.15
N PHE A 147 8.62 -4.34 -3.93
CA PHE A 147 7.50 -4.86 -4.72
C PHE A 147 7.64 -4.56 -6.21
N ARG A 148 7.96 -3.30 -6.55
CA ARG A 148 8.10 -2.84 -7.94
C ARG A 148 9.23 -3.55 -8.69
N HIS A 149 10.34 -3.84 -8.01
CA HIS A 149 11.44 -4.61 -8.60
C HIS A 149 11.09 -6.09 -8.82
N ALA A 150 10.27 -6.67 -7.94
CA ALA A 150 9.91 -8.08 -8.01
C ALA A 150 8.76 -8.36 -9.01
N ALA A 151 7.75 -7.49 -9.07
CA ALA A 151 6.52 -7.75 -9.80
C ALA A 151 6.53 -7.15 -11.23
N THR A 152 6.38 -8.02 -12.23
CA THR A 152 6.05 -7.60 -13.61
C THR A 152 4.61 -7.07 -13.69
N ARG A 153 4.22 -6.48 -14.82
CA ARG A 153 2.84 -6.01 -15.04
C ARG A 153 1.81 -7.13 -14.86
N GLU A 154 2.08 -8.31 -15.40
CA GLU A 154 1.19 -9.48 -15.30
C GLU A 154 1.12 -10.01 -13.86
N THR A 155 2.29 -10.21 -13.24
CA THR A 155 2.38 -10.66 -11.85
C THR A 155 1.68 -9.71 -10.89
N ARG A 156 1.80 -8.39 -11.10
CA ARG A 156 1.14 -7.35 -10.31
C ARG A 156 -0.37 -7.51 -10.33
N THR A 157 -0.99 -7.69 -11.51
CA THR A 157 -2.43 -7.91 -11.61
C THR A 157 -2.87 -9.15 -10.81
N SER A 158 -2.11 -10.24 -10.92
CA SER A 158 -2.40 -11.48 -10.17
C SER A 158 -2.32 -11.26 -8.65
N ILE A 159 -1.22 -10.67 -8.17
CA ILE A 159 -0.99 -10.34 -6.74
C ILE A 159 -2.12 -9.46 -6.19
N VAL A 160 -2.42 -8.36 -6.89
CA VAL A 160 -3.42 -7.40 -6.43
C VAL A 160 -4.80 -8.05 -6.38
N THR A 161 -5.18 -8.80 -7.42
CA THR A 161 -6.47 -9.50 -7.46
C THR A 161 -6.61 -10.48 -6.31
N THR A 162 -5.56 -11.27 -6.02
CA THR A 162 -5.59 -12.19 -4.88
C THR A 162 -5.76 -11.46 -3.54
N LEU A 163 -5.03 -10.37 -3.34
CA LEU A 163 -5.12 -9.58 -2.10
C LEU A 163 -6.48 -8.92 -1.92
N LEU A 164 -7.07 -8.40 -3.01
CA LEU A 164 -8.41 -7.79 -2.98
C LEU A 164 -9.46 -8.82 -2.56
N LEU A 165 -9.42 -10.03 -3.14
CA LEU A 165 -10.34 -11.12 -2.76
C LEU A 165 -10.22 -11.48 -1.27
N VAL A 166 -9.00 -11.54 -0.74
CA VAL A 166 -8.78 -11.80 0.70
C VAL A 166 -9.35 -10.67 1.55
N LEU A 167 -9.09 -9.41 1.19
CA LEU A 167 -9.52 -8.26 1.98
C LEU A 167 -11.02 -7.99 1.92
N GLU A 168 -11.67 -8.28 0.80
CA GLU A 168 -13.14 -8.23 0.69
C GLU A 168 -13.80 -9.23 1.65
N GLU A 169 -13.23 -10.43 1.82
CA GLU A 169 -13.73 -11.40 2.81
C GLU A 169 -13.47 -10.93 4.24
N VAL A 170 -12.29 -10.36 4.52
CA VAL A 170 -11.98 -9.75 5.83
C VAL A 170 -12.93 -8.59 6.16
N GLU A 171 -13.26 -7.74 5.19
CA GLU A 171 -14.18 -6.62 5.38
C GLU A 171 -15.61 -7.11 5.67
N LYS A 172 -16.07 -8.16 4.96
CA LYS A 172 -17.37 -8.79 5.24
C LYS A 172 -17.41 -9.41 6.64
N GLU A 173 -16.35 -10.10 7.07
CA GLU A 173 -16.27 -10.68 8.41
C GLU A 173 -16.39 -9.60 9.49
N ASP A 174 -15.75 -8.45 9.30
CA ASP A 174 -15.80 -7.35 10.27
C ASP A 174 -17.17 -6.64 10.30
N ALA A 175 -17.82 -6.49 9.14
CA ALA A 175 -19.14 -5.86 9.03
C ALA A 175 -20.29 -6.74 9.56
N TYR A 176 -20.20 -8.06 9.36
CA TYR A 176 -21.32 -8.99 9.65
C TYR A 176 -21.12 -9.88 10.87
N GLY A 177 -19.94 -9.84 11.52
CA GLY A 177 -19.69 -10.36 12.87
C GLY A 177 -20.34 -11.71 13.17
N LYS A 178 -19.75 -12.81 12.69
CA LYS A 178 -19.92 -14.14 13.28
C LYS A 178 -18.68 -14.54 14.04
#